data_AF-A0A377GMX0-F1
#
_entry.id   AF-A0A377GMX0-F1
#
_cell.length_a   1.000
_cell.length_b   1.000
_cell.length_c   1.000
_cell.angle_alpha   90.00
_cell.angle_beta   90.00
_cell.angle_gamma   90.00
#
_symmetry.space_group_name_H-M   'P 1'
#
loop_
_entity.id
_entity.type
_entity.pdbx_description
1 polymer ?
#
loop_
_entity_poly.entity_id
_entity_poly.type
_entity_poly.pdbx_seq_one_letter_code
_entity_poly.pdbx_strand_id
1 'polypeptide(L)'
;MPASVIKIRRIVVLGDSLSDRSTFDKRMLFGFIPLGELYEVGFDAPRGRFTNGFVWGDYYITAIIEQFELDEARRKLKLAHDAWGNADVADAILTDDLHVRRKNEKAFSLNNDKHILYKGTRFARFYCEAGLTSYDYKTQFTLNPKDEVARLIVAHLEEKRKLLIADDKKYNISNQEKAETLIIEWSGANDLLTVNSEPTFLEVDNAIDARMENLEVLIQQGYRNFVLLNLPDLSLTPRFKNKTIKEQENAAKCSVYFNKRLAAKVQQFIEKYQDLNTPLNLSVFDVSTQFEKIYTHCEEYGFDKSKLVTPYIDSEQFKQSQKNPMNQKEHISPADGYMFWDDIHPTMDTHTWLAVQFKEAYNAIFQFIPPESVRKCCKSAEDVTPQFSSAPYAHLPPDVVKIINNLHRSAIGLEQSFCASRRERGELLKQFIFNLQCQSGNLQEIDAFIKRFTQDAENMKIIKRNSLLFDFFACKKTIYPEDYINELSRVVIENMSHMQPAI
;
A
#
# COMPACT_ATOMS: atom_id res chain seq x y z
N MET A 1 -11.12 22.59 29.79
CA MET A 1 -10.85 22.84 28.36
C MET A 1 -10.86 21.48 27.68
N PRO A 2 -11.54 21.28 26.53
CA PRO A 2 -11.38 20.03 25.80
C PRO A 2 -9.88 19.85 25.50
N ALA A 3 -9.36 18.65 25.73
CA ALA A 3 -7.96 18.32 25.42
C ALA A 3 -7.68 18.74 23.97
N SER A 4 -6.56 19.43 23.72
CA SER A 4 -6.20 19.86 22.38
C SER A 4 -6.08 18.63 21.47
N VAL A 5 -6.93 18.54 20.45
CA VAL A 5 -6.93 17.40 19.52
C VAL A 5 -5.59 17.36 18.77
N ILE A 6 -4.98 16.18 18.71
CA ILE A 6 -3.65 15.99 18.10
C ILE A 6 -3.80 16.06 16.58
N LYS A 7 -3.09 17.00 15.95
CA LYS A 7 -3.17 17.21 14.50
C LYS A 7 -2.25 16.26 13.76
N ILE A 8 -2.81 15.50 12.82
CA ILE A 8 -2.07 14.56 11.97
C ILE A 8 -2.26 14.96 10.51
N ARG A 9 -1.15 15.08 9.77
CA ARG A 9 -1.14 15.43 8.34
C ARG A 9 -0.66 14.31 7.43
N ARG A 10 0.02 13.31 8.00
CA ARG A 10 0.61 12.18 7.26
C ARG A 10 0.55 10.92 8.09
N ILE A 11 0.57 9.79 7.40
CA ILE A 11 0.57 8.46 8.01
C ILE A 11 1.78 7.68 7.49
N VAL A 12 2.40 6.92 8.37
CA VAL A 12 3.39 5.91 8.01
C VAL A 12 2.96 4.61 8.64
N VAL A 13 2.92 3.54 7.85
CA VAL A 13 2.63 2.19 8.32
C VAL A 13 3.88 1.34 8.18
N LEU A 14 4.31 0.70 9.27
CA LEU A 14 5.32 -0.35 9.27
C LEU A 14 4.65 -1.65 9.69
N GLY A 15 4.96 -2.76 9.02
CA GLY A 15 4.34 -4.02 9.41
C GLY A 15 4.59 -5.16 8.45
N ASP A 16 3.79 -6.20 8.59
CA ASP A 16 3.89 -7.43 7.83
C ASP A 16 2.80 -7.58 6.75
N SER A 17 2.47 -8.82 6.40
CA SER A 17 1.45 -9.19 5.40
C SER A 17 0.08 -8.60 5.69
N LEU A 18 -0.28 -8.35 6.95
CA LEU A 18 -1.57 -7.76 7.32
C LEU A 18 -1.70 -6.30 6.86
N SER A 19 -0.57 -5.65 6.54
CA SER A 19 -0.51 -4.25 6.07
C SER A 19 0.20 -4.09 4.72
N ASP A 20 0.73 -5.18 4.14
CA ASP A 20 1.42 -5.15 2.86
C ASP A 20 0.45 -4.93 1.69
N ARG A 21 0.85 -4.08 0.75
CA ARG A 21 0.07 -3.63 -0.40
C ARG A 21 0.64 -4.15 -1.73
N SER A 22 1.25 -5.33 -1.70
CA SER A 22 2.00 -5.98 -2.80
C SER A 22 3.51 -5.68 -2.87
N THR A 23 4.13 -5.22 -1.79
CA THR A 23 5.59 -4.98 -1.77
C THR A 23 6.35 -6.29 -1.90
N PHE A 24 5.92 -7.34 -1.17
CA PHE A 24 6.53 -8.66 -1.25
C PHE A 24 6.38 -9.30 -2.62
N ASP A 25 5.18 -9.26 -3.20
CA ASP A 25 4.87 -9.79 -4.53
C ASP A 25 5.80 -9.22 -5.62
N LYS A 26 6.11 -7.92 -5.52
CA LYS A 26 7.02 -7.20 -6.42
C LYS A 26 8.51 -7.39 -6.11
N ARG A 27 8.87 -8.07 -5.01
CA ARG A 27 10.27 -8.20 -4.58
C ARG A 27 10.99 -9.27 -5.39
N MET A 28 12.18 -8.91 -5.86
CA MET A 28 13.11 -9.82 -6.52
C MET A 28 14.22 -10.24 -5.55
N LEU A 29 14.29 -11.52 -5.20
CA LEU A 29 15.42 -12.10 -4.50
C LEU A 29 16.64 -12.14 -5.44
N PHE A 30 17.78 -11.68 -4.95
CA PHE A 30 19.00 -11.43 -5.74
C PHE A 30 18.83 -10.52 -6.97
N GLY A 31 17.70 -9.81 -7.08
CA GLY A 31 17.40 -8.94 -8.22
C GLY A 31 16.85 -9.65 -9.45
N PHE A 32 16.62 -10.97 -9.41
CA PHE A 32 16.11 -11.73 -10.57
C PHE A 32 15.17 -12.90 -10.24
N ILE A 33 14.99 -13.28 -8.97
CA ILE A 33 14.06 -14.34 -8.57
C ILE A 33 12.78 -13.69 -7.99
N PRO A 34 11.64 -13.73 -8.68
CA PRO A 34 10.40 -13.14 -8.17
C PRO A 34 9.91 -13.91 -6.94
N LEU A 35 9.83 -13.23 -5.78
CA LEU A 35 9.37 -13.85 -4.54
C LEU A 35 7.86 -14.14 -4.55
N GLY A 36 7.07 -13.35 -5.30
CA GLY A 36 5.63 -13.59 -5.47
C GLY A 36 5.31 -14.95 -6.10
N GLU A 37 6.19 -15.50 -6.94
CA GLU A 37 6.02 -16.81 -7.58
C GLU A 37 6.41 -17.98 -6.68
N LEU A 38 7.21 -17.73 -5.64
CA LEU A 38 7.71 -18.74 -4.71
C LEU A 38 6.76 -19.01 -3.54
N TYR A 39 5.86 -18.07 -3.26
CA TYR A 39 4.89 -18.19 -2.17
C TYR A 39 3.52 -18.54 -2.78
N GLU A 40 3.04 -19.77 -2.56
CA GLU A 40 1.80 -20.30 -3.16
C GLU A 40 0.56 -19.41 -2.95
N VAL A 41 0.57 -18.54 -1.93
CA VAL A 41 -0.52 -17.58 -1.67
C VAL A 41 -0.58 -16.44 -2.71
N GLY A 42 0.51 -16.17 -3.43
CA GLY A 42 0.62 -15.07 -4.41
C GLY A 42 -0.20 -15.27 -5.69
N PHE A 43 -0.47 -16.51 -6.09
CA PHE A 43 -1.25 -16.78 -7.32
C PHE A 43 -2.75 -16.49 -7.17
N ASP A 44 -3.28 -16.65 -5.96
CA ASP A 44 -4.71 -16.55 -5.68
C ASP A 44 -5.11 -15.20 -5.09
N ALA A 45 -4.13 -14.43 -4.60
CA ALA A 45 -4.26 -13.12 -3.94
C ALA A 45 -4.47 -11.96 -4.93
N PRO A 46 -5.66 -11.34 -5.01
CA PRO A 46 -5.89 -10.21 -5.90
C PRO A 46 -4.94 -9.04 -5.60
N ARG A 47 -4.26 -8.54 -6.64
CA ARG A 47 -3.33 -7.39 -6.56
C ARG A 47 -2.18 -7.58 -5.54
N GLY A 48 -1.75 -8.83 -5.31
CA GLY A 48 -0.56 -9.17 -4.51
C GLY A 48 -0.69 -8.87 -3.01
N ARG A 49 -1.91 -8.75 -2.48
CA ARG A 49 -2.20 -8.58 -1.05
C ARG A 49 -2.60 -9.92 -0.44
N PHE A 50 -2.18 -10.22 0.78
CA PHE A 50 -2.47 -11.49 1.46
C PHE A 50 -3.92 -11.55 1.98
N THR A 51 -4.88 -11.33 1.09
CA THR A 51 -6.32 -11.32 1.33
C THR A 51 -7.06 -11.35 -0.02
N ASN A 52 -8.38 -11.44 -0.05
CA ASN A 52 -9.18 -11.45 -1.28
C ASN A 52 -9.47 -10.05 -1.88
N GLY A 53 -8.70 -9.03 -1.51
CA GLY A 53 -8.94 -7.64 -1.91
C GLY A 53 -8.02 -6.64 -1.22
N PHE A 54 -8.58 -5.62 -0.57
CA PHE A 54 -7.81 -4.57 0.12
C PHE A 54 -7.53 -4.90 1.59
N VAL A 55 -6.39 -4.43 2.11
CA VAL A 55 -6.03 -4.59 3.53
C VAL A 55 -6.59 -3.44 4.38
N TRP A 56 -6.62 -3.60 5.70
CA TRP A 56 -7.21 -2.61 6.63
C TRP A 56 -6.65 -1.19 6.44
N GLY A 57 -5.33 -1.07 6.16
CA GLY A 57 -4.66 0.21 5.94
C GLY A 57 -5.14 0.94 4.67
N ASP A 58 -5.52 0.20 3.62
CA ASP A 58 -6.14 0.77 2.42
C ASP A 58 -7.48 1.45 2.81
N TYR A 59 -8.35 0.74 3.54
CA TYR A 59 -9.65 1.26 3.97
C TYR A 59 -9.55 2.44 4.94
N TYR A 60 -8.67 2.34 5.94
CA TYR A 60 -8.51 3.38 6.93
C TYR A 60 -8.05 4.70 6.32
N ILE A 61 -7.01 4.64 5.47
CA ILE A 61 -6.43 5.85 4.87
C ILE A 61 -7.38 6.45 3.82
N THR A 62 -8.05 5.61 3.02
CA THR A 62 -9.04 6.12 2.06
C THR A 62 -10.23 6.75 2.76
N ALA A 63 -10.73 6.17 3.86
CA ALA A 63 -11.80 6.79 4.65
C ALA A 63 -11.43 8.19 5.17
N ILE A 64 -10.16 8.45 5.48
CA ILE A 64 -9.68 9.79 5.85
C ILE A 64 -9.66 10.72 4.63
N ILE A 65 -9.15 10.25 3.49
CA ILE A 65 -9.11 11.04 2.26
C ILE A 65 -10.52 11.40 1.78
N GLU A 66 -11.45 10.44 1.82
CA GLU A 66 -12.86 10.64 1.51
C GLU A 66 -13.47 11.73 2.40
N GLN A 67 -13.14 11.74 3.70
CA GLN A 67 -13.59 12.80 4.59
C GLN A 67 -13.06 14.18 4.15
N PHE A 68 -11.82 14.28 3.66
CA PHE A 68 -11.28 15.53 3.14
C PHE A 68 -12.04 16.03 1.91
N GLU A 69 -12.41 15.13 0.99
CA GLU A 69 -13.20 15.48 -0.20
C GLU A 69 -14.62 15.88 0.16
N LEU A 70 -15.25 15.18 1.11
CA LEU A 70 -16.57 15.53 1.62
C LEU A 70 -16.57 16.92 2.27
N ASP A 71 -15.57 17.24 3.08
CA ASP A 71 -15.43 18.55 3.72
C ASP A 71 -15.15 19.66 2.68
N GLU A 72 -14.40 19.37 1.62
CA GLU A 72 -14.18 20.29 0.52
C GLU A 72 -15.44 20.53 -0.31
N ALA A 73 -16.19 19.47 -0.63
CA ALA A 73 -17.47 19.54 -1.33
C ALA A 73 -18.47 20.38 -0.54
N ARG A 74 -18.64 20.09 0.76
CA ARG A 74 -19.52 20.83 1.67
C ARG A 74 -19.19 22.31 1.69
N ARG A 75 -17.91 22.67 1.79
CA ARG A 75 -17.45 24.06 1.78
C ARG A 75 -17.76 24.78 0.47
N LYS A 76 -17.56 24.11 -0.67
CA LYS A 76 -17.84 24.68 -2.01
C LYS A 76 -19.33 24.90 -2.24
N LEU A 77 -20.15 23.94 -1.82
CA LEU A 77 -21.60 23.99 -1.91
C LEU A 77 -22.25 24.86 -0.83
N LYS A 78 -21.46 25.34 0.15
CA LYS A 78 -21.92 26.13 1.31
C LYS A 78 -22.99 25.42 2.14
N LEU A 79 -22.85 24.12 2.31
CA LEU A 79 -23.81 23.28 3.01
C LEU A 79 -23.51 23.22 4.52
N ALA A 80 -24.55 23.10 5.34
CA ALA A 80 -24.45 22.95 6.78
C ALA A 80 -23.95 21.55 7.17
N HIS A 81 -23.45 21.39 8.40
CA HIS A 81 -23.00 20.10 8.96
C HIS A 81 -24.15 19.40 9.71
N ASP A 82 -25.25 19.16 9.01
CA ASP A 82 -26.47 18.53 9.52
C ASP A 82 -27.02 17.46 8.55
N ALA A 83 -28.14 16.84 8.90
CA ALA A 83 -28.74 15.76 8.09
C ALA A 83 -29.11 16.23 6.67
N TRP A 84 -29.58 17.47 6.52
CA TRP A 84 -29.97 18.04 5.22
C TRP A 84 -28.73 18.30 4.36
N GLY A 85 -27.72 18.97 4.92
CA GLY A 85 -26.45 19.18 4.22
C GLY A 85 -25.73 17.88 3.88
N ASN A 86 -25.90 16.81 4.67
CA ASN A 86 -25.38 15.48 4.32
C ASN A 86 -26.12 14.87 3.12
N ALA A 87 -27.45 15.00 3.07
CA ALA A 87 -28.24 14.54 1.92
C ALA A 87 -27.85 15.33 0.66
N ASP A 88 -27.72 16.65 0.76
CA ASP A 88 -27.32 17.52 -0.36
C ASP A 88 -25.91 17.19 -0.89
N VAL A 89 -24.94 16.90 0.01
CA VAL A 89 -23.61 16.43 -0.42
C VAL A 89 -23.71 15.08 -1.12
N ALA A 90 -24.52 14.14 -0.59
CA ALA A 90 -24.71 12.84 -1.21
C ALA A 90 -25.34 12.96 -2.61
N ASP A 91 -26.37 13.81 -2.77
CA ASP A 91 -27.00 14.09 -4.05
C ASP A 91 -26.00 14.71 -5.04
N ALA A 92 -25.17 15.65 -4.59
CA ALA A 92 -24.11 16.24 -5.41
C ALA A 92 -23.07 15.19 -5.88
N ILE A 93 -22.74 14.21 -5.05
CA ILE A 93 -21.85 13.10 -5.44
C ILE A 93 -22.55 12.18 -6.46
N LEU A 94 -23.80 11.79 -6.20
CA LEU A 94 -24.54 10.87 -7.06
C LEU A 94 -24.80 11.47 -8.45
N THR A 95 -25.09 12.76 -8.50
CA THR A 95 -25.34 13.53 -9.74
C THR A 95 -24.06 14.06 -10.39
N ASP A 96 -22.89 13.89 -9.76
CA ASP A 96 -21.61 14.50 -10.16
C ASP A 96 -21.69 16.04 -10.31
N ASP A 97 -22.55 16.69 -9.51
CA ASP A 97 -22.66 18.15 -9.47
C ASP A 97 -21.30 18.77 -9.10
N LEU A 98 -20.96 19.88 -9.76
CA LEU A 98 -19.64 20.54 -9.70
C LEU A 98 -18.44 19.60 -9.91
N HIS A 99 -18.66 18.45 -10.57
CA HIS A 99 -17.68 17.38 -10.76
C HIS A 99 -17.14 16.81 -9.45
N VAL A 100 -17.95 16.78 -8.37
CA VAL A 100 -17.52 16.29 -7.06
C VAL A 100 -17.07 14.84 -7.14
N ARG A 101 -17.84 13.95 -7.79
CA ARG A 101 -17.49 12.53 -7.94
C ARG A 101 -16.21 12.36 -8.76
N ARG A 102 -16.10 12.99 -9.92
CA ARG A 102 -14.88 12.89 -10.75
C ARG A 102 -13.62 13.45 -10.08
N LYS A 103 -13.76 14.44 -9.20
CA LYS A 103 -12.63 14.98 -8.42
C LYS A 103 -12.21 14.01 -7.33
N ASN A 104 -13.18 13.40 -6.65
CA ASN A 104 -12.92 12.39 -5.62
C ASN A 104 -12.21 11.16 -6.21
N GLU A 105 -12.71 10.62 -7.33
CA GLU A 105 -12.10 9.49 -8.04
C GLU A 105 -10.65 9.75 -8.48
N LYS A 106 -10.27 11.03 -8.63
CA LYS A 106 -8.91 11.46 -9.00
C LYS A 106 -8.09 11.97 -7.82
N ALA A 107 -8.66 12.00 -6.61
CA ALA A 107 -8.00 12.55 -5.43
C ALA A 107 -6.89 11.62 -4.92
N PHE A 108 -7.02 10.31 -5.12
CA PHE A 108 -6.04 9.30 -4.70
C PHE A 108 -6.01 8.09 -5.63
N SER A 109 -5.00 7.23 -5.44
CA SER A 109 -4.91 5.92 -6.10
C SER A 109 -4.34 4.89 -5.12
N LEU A 110 -4.81 3.65 -5.24
CA LEU A 110 -4.31 2.51 -4.45
C LEU A 110 -3.36 1.58 -5.22
N ASN A 111 -3.01 1.94 -6.45
CA ASN A 111 -2.18 1.10 -7.33
C ASN A 111 -0.71 1.06 -6.92
N ASN A 112 -0.25 2.07 -6.19
CA ASN A 112 1.10 2.09 -5.63
C ASN A 112 1.14 1.32 -4.29
N ASP A 113 2.12 0.43 -4.15
CA ASP A 113 2.34 -0.40 -2.96
C ASP A 113 2.96 0.39 -1.80
N LYS A 114 3.79 1.40 -2.10
CA LYS A 114 4.57 2.13 -1.09
C LYS A 114 3.89 3.39 -0.60
N HIS A 115 2.97 3.96 -1.37
CA HIS A 115 2.40 5.28 -1.08
C HIS A 115 0.93 5.39 -1.44
N ILE A 116 0.17 6.14 -0.62
CA ILE A 116 -1.09 6.76 -1.07
C ILE A 116 -0.86 8.26 -1.18
N LEU A 117 -1.18 8.80 -2.35
CA LEU A 117 -1.16 10.23 -2.62
C LEU A 117 -2.56 10.81 -2.43
N TYR A 118 -2.64 12.02 -1.88
CA TYR A 118 -3.83 12.87 -1.86
C TYR A 118 -3.54 14.13 -2.68
N LYS A 119 -4.24 14.30 -3.80
CA LYS A 119 -4.03 15.41 -4.77
C LYS A 119 -2.56 15.58 -5.16
N GLY A 120 -1.89 14.46 -5.45
CA GLY A 120 -0.46 14.41 -5.79
C GLY A 120 0.49 14.53 -4.60
N THR A 121 0.02 14.91 -3.41
CA THR A 121 0.86 15.03 -2.21
C THR A 121 0.89 13.70 -1.46
N ARG A 122 2.09 13.26 -1.04
CA ARG A 122 2.26 12.01 -0.28
C ARG A 122 1.57 12.09 1.08
N PHE A 123 0.48 11.34 1.23
CA PHE A 123 -0.32 11.32 2.45
C PHE A 123 0.03 10.14 3.35
N ALA A 124 0.12 8.94 2.78
CA ALA A 124 0.52 7.74 3.49
C ALA A 124 1.75 7.07 2.85
N ARG A 125 2.62 6.51 3.69
CA ARG A 125 3.79 5.71 3.29
C ARG A 125 3.73 4.35 3.95
N PHE A 126 4.03 3.30 3.20
CA PHE A 126 4.01 1.93 3.67
C PHE A 126 5.41 1.34 3.57
N TYR A 127 5.88 0.84 4.70
CA TYR A 127 7.11 0.05 4.82
C TYR A 127 6.72 -1.32 5.37
N CYS A 128 5.82 -1.97 4.64
CA CYS A 128 5.24 -3.26 4.98
C CYS A 128 5.73 -4.31 4.00
N GLU A 129 5.91 -5.54 4.46
CA GLU A 129 6.26 -6.66 3.59
C GLU A 129 5.78 -7.96 4.20
N ALA A 130 5.20 -8.84 3.39
CA ALA A 130 4.82 -10.16 3.85
C ALA A 130 6.01 -10.96 4.40
N GLY A 131 5.73 -11.76 5.42
CA GLY A 131 6.75 -12.51 6.16
C GLY A 131 7.64 -11.65 7.08
N LEU A 132 7.50 -10.32 7.08
CA LEU A 132 8.34 -9.44 7.89
C LEU A 132 8.28 -9.82 9.38
N THR A 133 9.46 -10.01 9.97
CA THR A 133 9.64 -10.21 11.42
C THR A 133 9.97 -8.90 12.11
N SER A 134 9.63 -8.80 13.40
CA SER A 134 10.09 -7.69 14.24
C SER A 134 11.60 -7.79 14.45
N TYR A 135 12.06 -8.98 14.86
CA TYR A 135 13.45 -9.27 15.17
C TYR A 135 14.23 -9.75 13.93
N ASP A 136 15.54 -9.47 13.89
CA ASP A 136 16.44 -9.97 12.84
C ASP A 136 16.97 -11.38 13.16
N TYR A 137 16.35 -12.39 12.55
CA TYR A 137 16.75 -13.78 12.72
C TYR A 137 17.89 -14.22 11.79
N LYS A 138 18.43 -13.38 10.90
CA LYS A 138 19.52 -13.76 9.97
C LYS A 138 20.79 -14.18 10.69
N THR A 139 20.95 -13.76 11.93
CA THR A 139 22.10 -14.08 12.79
C THR A 139 21.86 -15.30 13.69
N GLN A 140 20.65 -15.85 13.72
CA GLN A 140 20.27 -16.99 14.55
C GLN A 140 20.10 -18.26 13.71
N PHE A 141 20.86 -19.30 14.05
CA PHE A 141 20.77 -20.59 13.40
C PHE A 141 19.59 -21.42 13.90
N THR A 142 18.91 -22.13 13.00
CA THR A 142 17.97 -23.21 13.35
C THR A 142 18.30 -24.49 12.59
N LEU A 143 18.01 -25.64 13.23
CA LEU A 143 18.18 -26.96 12.62
C LEU A 143 17.06 -27.29 11.61
N ASN A 144 15.96 -26.53 11.59
CA ASN A 144 14.89 -26.71 10.61
C ASN A 144 15.26 -25.99 9.30
N PRO A 145 15.48 -26.72 8.18
CA PRO A 145 15.93 -26.10 6.93
C PRO A 145 14.93 -25.13 6.32
N LYS A 146 13.62 -25.36 6.50
CA LYS A 146 12.59 -24.45 5.98
C LYS A 146 12.61 -23.12 6.72
N ASP A 147 12.70 -23.18 8.05
CA ASP A 147 12.77 -22.00 8.91
C ASP A 147 14.06 -21.22 8.64
N GLU A 148 15.20 -21.90 8.47
CA GLU A 148 16.49 -21.25 8.15
C GLU A 148 16.43 -20.49 6.83
N VAL A 149 15.84 -21.08 5.79
CA VAL A 149 15.63 -20.39 4.50
C VAL A 149 14.69 -19.19 4.67
N ALA A 150 13.60 -19.33 5.43
CA ALA A 150 12.69 -18.23 5.71
C ALA A 150 13.41 -17.07 6.42
N ARG A 151 14.20 -17.35 7.47
CA ARG A 151 14.99 -16.36 8.23
C ARG A 151 15.94 -15.55 7.35
N LEU A 152 16.51 -16.15 6.31
CA LEU A 152 17.42 -15.48 5.38
C LEU A 152 16.71 -14.58 4.36
N ILE A 153 15.47 -14.94 3.98
CA ILE A 153 14.73 -14.28 2.90
C ILE A 153 13.89 -13.12 3.43
N VAL A 154 13.18 -13.31 4.55
CA VAL A 154 12.21 -12.33 5.04
C VAL A 154 12.90 -11.03 5.47
N ALA A 155 12.21 -9.91 5.24
CA ALA A 155 12.64 -8.62 5.75
C ALA A 155 12.42 -8.55 7.26
N HIS A 156 13.05 -7.58 7.92
CA HIS A 156 12.81 -7.31 9.34
C HIS A 156 12.50 -5.83 9.61
N LEU A 157 11.89 -5.55 10.76
CA LEU A 157 11.40 -4.21 11.11
C LEU A 157 12.52 -3.15 11.08
N GLU A 158 13.74 -3.49 11.50
CA GLU A 158 14.88 -2.56 11.41
C GLU A 158 15.22 -2.17 9.96
N GLU A 159 15.13 -3.08 8.99
CA GLU A 159 15.33 -2.73 7.58
C GLU A 159 14.29 -1.70 7.12
N LYS A 160 13.02 -1.91 7.48
CA LYS A 160 11.93 -0.98 7.15
C LYS A 160 12.09 0.38 7.83
N ARG A 161 12.56 0.39 9.09
CA ARG A 161 12.96 1.61 9.80
C ARG A 161 14.06 2.36 9.07
N LYS A 162 15.12 1.65 8.62
CA LYS A 162 16.23 2.24 7.86
C LYS A 162 15.74 2.84 6.54
N LEU A 163 14.83 2.16 5.83
CA LEU A 163 14.20 2.69 4.61
C LEU A 163 13.39 3.96 4.89
N LEU A 164 12.59 3.99 5.96
CA LEU A 164 11.87 5.19 6.37
C LEU A 164 12.79 6.37 6.65
N ILE A 165 13.89 6.15 7.38
CA ILE A 165 14.87 7.19 7.68
C ILE A 165 15.61 7.64 6.41
N ALA A 166 15.92 6.72 5.49
CA ALA A 166 16.52 7.06 4.21
C ALA A 166 15.57 7.91 3.34
N ASP A 167 14.29 7.55 3.30
CA ASP A 167 13.25 8.32 2.63
C ASP A 167 13.08 9.70 3.26
N ASP A 168 13.08 9.81 4.59
CA ASP A 168 13.01 11.09 5.29
C ASP A 168 14.15 12.02 4.86
N LYS A 169 15.37 11.49 4.72
CA LYS A 169 16.53 12.22 4.21
C LYS A 169 16.36 12.59 2.74
N LYS A 170 15.95 11.62 1.90
CA LYS A 170 15.75 11.81 0.46
C LYS A 170 14.74 12.93 0.17
N TYR A 171 13.68 13.02 0.97
CA TYR A 171 12.59 13.98 0.78
C TYR A 171 12.66 15.19 1.71
N ASN A 172 13.75 15.35 2.47
CA ASN A 172 13.95 16.46 3.41
C ASN A 172 12.77 16.66 4.37
N ILE A 173 12.24 15.57 4.93
CA ILE A 173 11.10 15.61 5.85
C ILE A 173 11.51 16.37 7.12
N SER A 174 10.85 17.52 7.35
CA SER A 174 11.17 18.40 8.47
C SER A 174 10.72 17.84 9.83
N ASN A 175 11.29 18.35 10.91
CA ASN A 175 10.91 17.96 12.28
C ASN A 175 9.42 18.21 12.57
N GLN A 176 8.84 19.29 12.01
CA GLN A 176 7.42 19.55 12.16
C GLN A 176 6.59 18.49 11.43
N GLU A 177 6.97 18.13 10.20
CA GLU A 177 6.26 17.08 9.47
C GLU A 177 6.32 15.73 10.18
N LYS A 178 7.47 15.38 10.80
CA LYS A 178 7.58 14.17 11.62
C LYS A 178 6.71 14.24 12.87
N ALA A 179 6.66 15.39 13.54
CA ALA A 179 5.80 15.61 14.70
C ALA A 179 4.29 15.62 14.36
N GLU A 180 3.93 15.87 13.10
CA GLU A 180 2.55 15.82 12.58
C GLU A 180 2.28 14.52 11.78
N THR A 181 3.19 13.54 11.85
CA THR A 181 3.01 12.21 11.25
C THR A 181 2.56 11.22 12.33
N LEU A 182 1.58 10.39 11.98
CA LEU A 182 1.18 9.21 12.74
C LEU A 182 1.95 7.98 12.23
N ILE A 183 2.76 7.39 13.10
CA ILE A 183 3.37 6.08 12.87
C ILE A 183 2.42 5.01 13.38
N ILE A 184 2.04 4.06 12.52
CA ILE A 184 1.31 2.86 12.90
C ILE A 184 2.22 1.66 12.66
N GLU A 185 2.42 0.82 13.68
CA GLU A 185 3.32 -0.32 13.59
C GLU A 185 2.60 -1.60 14.03
N TRP A 186 2.51 -2.55 13.10
CA TRP A 186 1.90 -3.85 13.30
C TRP A 186 2.81 -4.96 12.79
N SER A 187 3.65 -5.46 13.69
CA SER A 187 4.57 -6.57 13.43
C SER A 187 4.67 -7.50 14.65
N GLY A 188 5.23 -8.69 14.43
CA GLY A 188 5.48 -9.69 15.47
C GLY A 188 4.84 -11.05 15.22
N ALA A 189 3.83 -11.13 14.34
CA ALA A 189 3.18 -12.41 14.04
C ALA A 189 4.15 -13.41 13.40
N ASN A 190 4.96 -12.96 12.42
CA ASN A 190 5.90 -13.82 11.71
C ASN A 190 7.05 -14.34 12.58
N ASP A 191 7.43 -13.60 13.63
CA ASP A 191 8.39 -14.07 14.64
C ASP A 191 7.89 -15.36 15.31
N LEU A 192 6.57 -15.55 15.44
CA LEU A 192 5.96 -16.73 16.06
C LEU A 192 5.50 -17.77 15.03
N LEU A 193 5.19 -17.36 13.79
CA LEU A 193 4.48 -18.19 12.80
C LEU A 193 5.31 -18.67 11.61
N THR A 194 6.31 -17.90 11.20
CA THR A 194 6.88 -18.00 9.84
C THR A 194 8.33 -18.44 9.86
N VAL A 195 9.11 -17.94 10.81
CA VAL A 195 10.56 -18.20 10.90
C VAL A 195 10.94 -19.12 12.06
N ASN A 196 9.95 -19.69 12.74
CA ASN A 196 10.09 -20.59 13.87
C ASN A 196 9.07 -21.73 13.78
N SER A 197 9.49 -22.94 14.14
CA SER A 197 8.66 -24.15 14.05
C SER A 197 7.46 -24.13 14.99
N GLU A 198 7.58 -23.45 16.13
CA GLU A 198 6.48 -23.22 17.06
C GLU A 198 6.64 -21.86 17.77
N PRO A 199 5.54 -21.25 18.24
CA PRO A 199 5.61 -20.06 19.07
C PRO A 199 6.27 -20.38 20.42
N THR A 200 7.24 -19.57 20.86
CA THR A 200 7.73 -19.61 22.24
C THR A 200 7.84 -18.22 22.84
N PHE A 201 8.02 -18.16 24.16
CA PHE A 201 8.20 -16.89 24.86
C PHE A 201 9.51 -16.19 24.50
N LEU A 202 10.53 -16.92 24.04
CA LEU A 202 11.78 -16.30 23.59
C LEU A 202 11.57 -15.46 22.33
N GLU A 203 10.83 -15.97 21.34
CA GLU A 203 10.52 -15.22 20.12
C GLU A 203 9.61 -14.03 20.42
N VAL A 204 8.67 -14.18 21.36
CA VAL A 204 7.86 -13.05 21.86
C VAL A 204 8.76 -11.96 22.44
N ASP A 205 9.73 -12.35 23.28
CA ASP A 205 10.65 -11.40 23.91
C ASP A 205 11.48 -10.65 22.88
N ASN A 206 12.08 -11.39 21.94
CA ASN A 206 12.86 -10.84 20.83
C ASN A 206 12.03 -9.88 19.98
N ALA A 207 10.80 -10.27 19.63
CA ALA A 207 9.92 -9.45 18.81
C ALA A 207 9.58 -8.12 19.52
N ILE A 208 9.15 -8.19 20.79
CA ILE A 208 8.79 -6.99 21.55
C ILE A 208 10.01 -6.08 21.77
N ASP A 209 11.17 -6.63 22.11
CA ASP A 209 12.36 -5.81 22.34
C ASP A 209 12.82 -5.12 21.04
N ALA A 210 12.74 -5.78 19.88
CA ALA A 210 13.00 -5.17 18.57
C ALA A 210 11.99 -4.06 18.21
N ARG A 211 10.70 -4.25 18.53
CA ARG A 211 9.65 -3.23 18.34
C ARG A 211 9.91 -2.00 19.22
N MET A 212 10.34 -2.20 20.47
CA MET A 212 10.69 -1.09 21.37
C MET A 212 11.94 -0.35 20.90
N GLU A 213 12.94 -1.04 20.36
CA GLU A 213 14.10 -0.39 19.73
C GLU A 213 13.68 0.45 18.52
N ASN A 214 12.79 -0.08 17.68
CA ASN A 214 12.22 0.67 16.56
C ASN A 214 11.52 1.95 17.01
N LEU A 215 10.69 1.86 18.05
CA LEU A 215 10.02 3.02 18.64
C LEU A 215 11.03 4.06 19.16
N GLU A 216 12.02 3.64 19.96
CA GLU A 216 13.05 4.51 20.52
C GLU A 216 13.79 5.29 19.43
N VAL A 217 14.23 4.60 18.37
CA VAL A 217 14.96 5.24 17.26
C VAL A 217 14.07 6.23 16.52
N LEU A 218 12.79 5.92 16.26
CA LEU A 218 11.88 6.83 15.58
C LEU A 218 11.56 8.08 16.44
N ILE A 219 11.45 7.93 17.76
CA ILE A 219 11.31 9.07 18.67
C ILE A 219 12.54 9.98 18.59
N GLN A 220 13.75 9.40 18.58
CA GLN A 220 15.01 10.14 18.39
C GLN A 220 15.08 10.85 17.03
N GLN A 221 14.44 10.31 15.99
CA GLN A 221 14.34 10.95 14.68
C GLN A 221 13.34 12.11 14.61
N GLY A 222 12.55 12.35 15.66
CA GLY A 222 11.60 13.46 15.77
C GLY A 222 10.13 13.07 15.61
N TYR A 223 9.79 11.79 15.47
CA TYR A 223 8.40 11.34 15.46
C TYR A 223 7.79 11.37 16.86
N ARG A 224 6.49 11.68 16.93
CA ARG A 224 5.82 11.97 18.22
C ARG A 224 4.48 11.27 18.40
N ASN A 225 3.90 10.71 17.33
CA ASN A 225 2.59 10.05 17.38
C ASN A 225 2.71 8.61 16.90
N PHE A 226 2.35 7.68 17.76
CA PHE A 226 2.54 6.26 17.57
C PHE A 226 1.30 5.48 18.01
N VAL A 227 0.91 4.54 17.16
CA VAL A 227 -0.06 3.51 17.50
C VAL A 227 0.59 2.16 17.20
N LEU A 228 0.81 1.37 18.24
CA LEU A 228 1.30 0.00 18.11
C LEU A 228 0.11 -0.95 18.15
N LEU A 229 0.07 -1.93 17.26
CA LEU A 229 -0.98 -2.95 17.28
C LEU A 229 -0.47 -4.17 18.04
N ASN A 230 -1.35 -4.72 18.89
CA ASN A 230 -1.11 -6.00 19.54
C ASN A 230 -1.48 -7.17 18.61
N LEU A 231 -1.25 -8.40 19.07
CA LEU A 231 -1.37 -9.61 18.26
C LEU A 231 -2.75 -10.27 18.50
N PRO A 232 -3.53 -10.57 17.44
CA PRO A 232 -4.70 -11.44 17.57
C PRO A 232 -4.33 -12.79 18.18
N ASP A 233 -5.27 -13.46 18.86
CA ASP A 233 -5.04 -14.81 19.34
C ASP A 233 -4.80 -15.76 18.16
N LEU A 234 -3.54 -16.19 18.01
CA LEU A 234 -3.11 -17.08 16.93
C LEU A 234 -3.82 -18.44 16.98
N SER A 235 -4.30 -18.88 18.15
CA SER A 235 -5.05 -20.13 18.28
C SER A 235 -6.43 -20.11 17.62
N LEU A 236 -6.91 -18.92 17.23
CA LEU A 236 -8.17 -18.73 16.51
C LEU A 236 -8.03 -18.90 15.00
N THR A 237 -6.82 -18.93 14.45
CA THR A 237 -6.63 -19.12 13.02
C THR A 237 -6.90 -20.56 12.58
N PRO A 238 -7.35 -20.80 11.34
CA PRO A 238 -7.53 -22.15 10.82
C PRO A 238 -6.27 -23.02 10.97
N ARG A 239 -5.07 -22.45 10.81
CA ARG A 239 -3.79 -23.14 11.02
C ARG A 239 -3.71 -23.83 12.37
N PHE A 240 -4.06 -23.14 13.45
CA PHE A 240 -4.01 -23.71 14.80
C PHE A 240 -5.27 -24.51 15.14
N LYS A 241 -6.45 -24.15 14.63
CA LYS A 241 -7.65 -24.95 14.82
C LYS A 241 -7.51 -26.38 14.28
N ASN A 242 -6.67 -26.56 13.26
CA ASN A 242 -6.34 -27.87 12.68
C ASN A 242 -5.12 -28.57 13.34
N LYS A 243 -4.54 -27.99 14.40
CA LYS A 243 -3.43 -28.56 15.18
C LYS A 243 -3.91 -29.23 16.48
N THR A 244 -3.00 -29.90 17.18
CA THR A 244 -3.31 -30.55 18.47
C THR A 244 -3.73 -29.53 19.54
N ILE A 245 -4.49 -29.97 20.55
CA ILE A 245 -4.90 -29.11 21.69
C ILE A 245 -3.68 -28.46 22.35
N LYS A 246 -2.58 -29.20 22.51
CA LYS A 246 -1.33 -28.68 23.09
C LYS A 246 -0.76 -27.52 22.26
N GLU A 247 -0.75 -27.63 20.95
CA GLU A 247 -0.27 -26.56 20.06
C GLU A 247 -1.21 -25.35 20.06
N GLN A 248 -2.53 -25.57 20.10
CA GLN A 248 -3.52 -24.49 20.24
C GLN A 248 -3.32 -23.72 21.55
N GLU A 249 -3.18 -24.43 22.68
CA GLU A 249 -2.90 -23.81 23.97
C GLU A 249 -1.58 -23.05 23.99
N ASN A 250 -0.54 -23.57 23.32
CA ASN A 250 0.75 -22.90 23.23
C ASN A 250 0.64 -21.58 22.46
N ALA A 251 -0.05 -21.59 21.32
CA ALA A 251 -0.29 -20.39 20.52
C ALA A 251 -1.11 -19.34 21.28
N ALA A 252 -2.16 -19.76 21.99
CA ALA A 252 -2.95 -18.87 22.85
C ALA A 252 -2.10 -18.26 23.96
N LYS A 253 -1.30 -19.08 24.67
CA LYS A 253 -0.39 -18.63 25.73
C LYS A 253 0.63 -17.62 25.22
N CYS A 254 1.25 -17.88 24.07
CA CYS A 254 2.22 -16.95 23.46
C CYS A 254 1.56 -15.65 23.01
N SER A 255 0.35 -15.70 22.44
CA SER A 255 -0.40 -14.50 22.02
C SER A 255 -0.75 -13.62 23.23
N VAL A 256 -1.25 -14.22 24.31
CA VAL A 256 -1.54 -13.51 25.57
C VAL A 256 -0.27 -12.92 26.17
N TYR A 257 0.84 -13.68 26.16
CA TYR A 257 2.12 -13.21 26.68
C TYR A 257 2.67 -12.02 25.87
N PHE A 258 2.58 -12.09 24.54
CA PHE A 258 2.96 -11.02 23.62
C PHE A 258 2.22 -9.72 23.96
N ASN A 259 0.89 -9.78 24.08
CA ASN A 259 0.07 -8.61 24.34
C ASN A 259 0.34 -8.00 25.72
N LYS A 260 0.57 -8.83 26.74
CA LYS A 260 0.97 -8.37 28.09
C LYS A 260 2.34 -7.70 28.07
N ARG A 261 3.33 -8.28 27.40
CA ARG A 261 4.68 -7.74 27.33
C ARG A 261 4.72 -6.42 26.55
N LEU A 262 3.99 -6.32 25.43
CA LEU A 262 3.85 -5.09 24.66
C LEU A 262 3.25 -3.97 25.52
N ALA A 263 2.13 -4.23 26.20
CA ALA A 263 1.47 -3.25 27.05
C ALA A 263 2.39 -2.76 28.18
N ALA A 264 3.10 -3.68 28.84
CA ALA A 264 4.04 -3.34 29.91
C ALA A 264 5.21 -2.47 29.42
N LYS A 265 5.82 -2.82 28.27
CA LYS A 265 6.93 -2.05 27.69
C LYS A 265 6.48 -0.67 27.18
N VAL A 266 5.30 -0.58 26.58
CA VAL A 266 4.72 0.71 26.15
C VAL A 266 4.47 1.61 27.36
N GLN A 267 3.93 1.08 28.45
CA GLN A 267 3.72 1.84 29.68
C GLN A 267 5.05 2.39 30.24
N GLN A 268 6.11 1.56 30.26
CA GLN A 268 7.45 2.01 30.66
C GLN A 268 7.99 3.12 29.74
N PHE A 269 7.73 3.06 28.44
CA PHE A 269 8.11 4.11 27.49
C PHE A 269 7.36 5.42 27.76
N ILE A 270 6.05 5.36 28.00
CA ILE A 270 5.25 6.54 28.34
C ILE A 270 5.82 7.22 29.58
N GLU A 271 6.07 6.46 30.65
CA GLU A 271 6.67 6.97 31.89
C GLU A 271 8.05 7.59 31.67
N LYS A 272 8.93 6.88 30.95
CA LYS A 272 10.28 7.37 30.60
C LYS A 272 10.23 8.74 29.89
N TYR A 273 9.40 8.89 28.86
CA TYR A 273 9.36 10.12 28.07
C TYR A 273 8.59 11.25 28.76
N GLN A 274 7.66 10.91 29.66
CA GLN A 274 7.04 11.87 30.57
C GLN A 274 8.09 12.48 31.52
N ASP A 275 8.96 11.67 32.12
CA ASP A 275 10.05 12.13 32.99
C ASP A 275 11.07 13.01 32.25
N LEU A 276 11.30 12.73 30.96
CA LEU A 276 12.15 13.52 30.08
C LEU A 276 11.46 14.79 29.54
N ASN A 277 10.20 15.05 29.91
CA ASN A 277 9.39 16.16 29.41
C ASN A 277 9.37 16.25 27.87
N THR A 278 9.38 15.10 27.20
CA THR A 278 9.33 14.99 25.74
C THR A 278 7.90 14.66 25.32
N PRO A 279 7.21 15.51 24.53
CA PRO A 279 5.86 15.21 24.07
C PRO A 279 5.82 13.87 23.33
N LEU A 280 4.96 12.96 23.74
CA LEU A 280 4.81 11.65 23.11
C LEU A 280 3.36 11.20 23.20
N ASN A 281 2.75 10.98 22.03
CA ASN A 281 1.45 10.36 21.92
C ASN A 281 1.69 8.90 21.51
N LEU A 282 1.61 7.99 22.47
CA LEU A 282 1.85 6.56 22.27
C LEU A 282 0.67 5.78 22.83
N SER A 283 0.14 4.86 22.04
CA SER A 283 -0.94 3.97 22.47
C SER A 283 -0.80 2.59 21.84
N VAL A 284 -1.44 1.60 22.48
CA VAL A 284 -1.62 0.27 21.91
C VAL A 284 -3.07 0.13 21.46
N PHE A 285 -3.27 -0.21 20.18
CA PHE A 285 -4.58 -0.62 19.70
C PHE A 285 -4.77 -2.12 19.99
N ASP A 286 -5.84 -2.43 20.72
CA ASP A 286 -6.15 -3.80 21.14
C ASP A 286 -6.89 -4.57 20.04
N VAL A 287 -6.15 -4.95 19.00
CA VAL A 287 -6.65 -5.82 17.93
C VAL A 287 -7.11 -7.16 18.49
N SER A 288 -6.43 -7.71 19.51
CA SER A 288 -6.75 -9.00 20.10
C SER A 288 -8.20 -9.09 20.56
N THR A 289 -8.65 -8.14 21.40
CA THR A 289 -10.03 -8.12 21.89
C THR A 289 -11.02 -7.89 20.76
N GLN A 290 -10.69 -7.03 19.80
CA GLN A 290 -11.55 -6.79 18.63
C GLN A 290 -11.70 -8.06 17.80
N PHE A 291 -10.60 -8.76 17.51
CA PHE A 291 -10.60 -9.99 16.74
C PHE A 291 -11.36 -11.12 17.46
N GLU A 292 -11.20 -11.25 18.77
CA GLU A 292 -11.97 -12.21 19.57
C GLU A 292 -13.47 -11.91 19.53
N LYS A 293 -13.86 -10.63 19.60
CA LYS A 293 -15.27 -10.20 19.52
C LYS A 293 -15.91 -10.60 18.19
N ILE A 294 -15.29 -10.29 17.06
CA ILE A 294 -15.82 -10.65 15.74
C ILE A 294 -15.80 -12.17 15.53
N TYR A 295 -14.80 -12.88 16.05
CA TYR A 295 -14.73 -14.34 15.95
C TYR A 295 -15.86 -15.02 16.74
N THR A 296 -16.11 -14.58 17.97
CA THR A 296 -17.12 -15.16 18.87
C THR A 296 -18.55 -14.83 18.45
N HIS A 297 -18.78 -13.64 17.89
CA HIS A 297 -20.10 -13.16 17.44
C HIS A 297 -20.18 -13.05 15.91
N CYS A 298 -19.47 -13.94 15.20
CA CYS A 298 -19.25 -13.86 13.75
C CYS A 298 -20.54 -13.69 12.91
N GLU A 299 -21.63 -14.36 13.30
CA GLU A 299 -22.93 -14.29 12.61
C GLU A 299 -23.57 -12.88 12.68
N GLU A 300 -23.33 -12.11 13.74
CA GLU A 300 -23.80 -10.72 13.87
C GLU A 300 -23.12 -9.79 12.86
N TYR A 301 -21.95 -10.18 12.36
CA TYR A 301 -21.13 -9.43 11.42
C TYR A 301 -21.18 -10.00 10.00
N GLY A 302 -22.10 -10.93 9.72
CA GLY A 302 -22.30 -11.51 8.39
C GLY A 302 -21.35 -12.65 8.04
N PHE A 303 -20.59 -13.18 9.01
CA PHE A 303 -19.75 -14.36 8.83
C PHE A 303 -20.48 -15.64 9.20
N ASP A 304 -20.10 -16.74 8.57
CA ASP A 304 -20.66 -18.06 8.83
C ASP A 304 -19.79 -18.80 9.84
N LYS A 305 -20.38 -19.18 10.97
CA LYS A 305 -19.71 -19.90 12.05
C LYS A 305 -19.08 -21.22 11.58
N SER A 306 -19.68 -21.89 10.60
CA SER A 306 -19.16 -23.14 10.03
C SER A 306 -17.89 -22.94 9.20
N LYS A 307 -17.60 -21.71 8.76
CA LYS A 307 -16.45 -21.35 7.93
C LYS A 307 -15.24 -20.83 8.72
N LEU A 308 -15.34 -20.70 10.04
CA LEU A 308 -14.25 -20.15 10.88
C LEU A 308 -12.96 -20.98 10.83
N VAL A 309 -13.07 -22.29 10.64
CA VAL A 309 -11.94 -23.24 10.68
C VAL A 309 -11.51 -23.71 9.29
N THR A 310 -12.18 -23.26 8.24
CA THR A 310 -11.88 -23.62 6.85
C THR A 310 -11.52 -22.36 6.07
N PRO A 311 -10.27 -22.23 5.61
CA PRO A 311 -9.86 -21.11 4.78
C PRO A 311 -10.70 -20.99 3.51
N TYR A 312 -10.91 -19.77 3.03
CA TYR A 312 -11.63 -19.57 1.79
C TYR A 312 -10.93 -20.22 0.59
N ILE A 313 -9.60 -20.09 0.47
CA ILE A 313 -8.83 -20.67 -0.66
C ILE A 313 -8.94 -22.20 -0.76
N ASP A 314 -9.21 -22.88 0.36
CA ASP A 314 -9.36 -24.34 0.39
C ASP A 314 -10.80 -24.79 0.08
N SER A 315 -11.74 -23.85 -0.05
CA SER A 315 -13.17 -24.13 -0.17
C SER A 315 -13.60 -24.48 -1.60
N GLU A 316 -14.71 -25.23 -1.71
CA GLU A 316 -15.39 -25.41 -3.00
C GLU A 316 -15.92 -24.08 -3.57
N GLN A 317 -16.26 -23.12 -2.70
CA GLN A 317 -16.70 -21.79 -3.12
C GLN A 317 -15.60 -21.05 -3.88
N PHE A 318 -14.34 -21.16 -3.45
CA PHE A 318 -13.19 -20.61 -4.17
C PHE A 318 -12.98 -21.29 -5.52
N LYS A 319 -13.01 -22.61 -5.59
CA LYS A 319 -12.89 -23.35 -6.86
C LYS A 319 -13.97 -22.98 -7.87
N GLN A 320 -15.18 -22.65 -7.39
CA GLN A 320 -16.28 -22.17 -8.22
C GLN A 320 -16.09 -20.70 -8.62
N SER A 321 -15.64 -19.84 -7.70
CA SER A 321 -15.42 -18.41 -7.97
C SER A 321 -14.32 -18.21 -9.02
N GLN A 322 -13.28 -19.04 -9.00
CA GLN A 322 -12.21 -19.07 -10.02
C GLN A 322 -12.71 -19.43 -11.41
N LYS A 323 -13.88 -20.08 -11.54
CA LYS A 323 -14.50 -20.41 -12.85
C LYS A 323 -15.52 -19.36 -13.31
N ASN A 324 -15.85 -18.37 -12.47
CA ASN A 324 -16.86 -17.37 -12.78
C ASN A 324 -16.29 -16.31 -13.75
N PRO A 325 -16.85 -16.16 -14.97
CA PRO A 325 -16.32 -15.22 -15.96
C PRO A 325 -16.39 -13.74 -15.54
N MET A 326 -17.39 -13.35 -14.72
CA MET A 326 -17.52 -11.99 -14.22
C MET A 326 -16.41 -11.70 -13.19
N ASN A 327 -16.19 -12.61 -12.25
CA ASN A 327 -15.14 -12.47 -11.25
C ASN A 327 -13.75 -12.40 -11.89
N GLN A 328 -13.49 -13.24 -12.90
CA GLN A 328 -12.24 -13.20 -13.67
C GLN A 328 -12.07 -11.87 -14.40
N LYS A 329 -13.12 -11.38 -15.06
CA LYS A 329 -13.09 -10.10 -15.80
C LYS A 329 -12.86 -8.90 -14.89
N GLU A 330 -13.45 -8.90 -13.71
CA GLU A 330 -13.33 -7.81 -12.73
C GLU A 330 -12.11 -7.97 -11.81
N HIS A 331 -11.39 -9.09 -11.90
CA HIS A 331 -10.27 -9.46 -11.02
C HIS A 331 -10.65 -9.41 -9.53
N ILE A 332 -11.80 -9.99 -9.19
CA ILE A 332 -12.34 -10.05 -7.83
C ILE A 332 -12.51 -11.50 -7.35
N SER A 333 -12.47 -11.70 -6.03
CA SER A 333 -12.67 -13.01 -5.40
C SER A 333 -13.58 -12.87 -4.17
N PRO A 334 -14.91 -12.79 -4.33
CA PRO A 334 -15.82 -12.60 -3.21
C PRO A 334 -15.82 -13.83 -2.27
N ALA A 335 -15.50 -13.59 -1.00
CA ALA A 335 -15.32 -14.62 0.03
C ALA A 335 -16.47 -14.64 1.03
N ASP A 336 -17.72 -14.67 0.52
CA ASP A 336 -18.93 -14.46 1.31
C ASP A 336 -19.00 -15.36 2.55
N GLY A 337 -19.09 -14.73 3.72
CA GLY A 337 -19.20 -15.38 5.02
C GLY A 337 -17.89 -15.97 5.58
N TYR A 338 -16.75 -15.81 4.89
CA TYR A 338 -15.44 -16.26 5.40
C TYR A 338 -14.73 -15.16 6.17
N MET A 339 -14.21 -15.49 7.35
CA MET A 339 -13.31 -14.61 8.11
C MET A 339 -11.85 -14.72 7.64
N PHE A 340 -11.44 -15.90 7.17
CA PHE A 340 -10.06 -16.20 6.79
C PHE A 340 -9.94 -16.47 5.30
N TRP A 341 -8.99 -15.78 4.68
CA TRP A 341 -8.60 -15.97 3.28
C TRP A 341 -7.85 -17.29 3.13
N ASP A 342 -6.72 -17.40 3.84
CA ASP A 342 -5.89 -18.60 3.94
C ASP A 342 -5.87 -19.11 5.40
N ASP A 343 -4.90 -19.95 5.75
CA ASP A 343 -4.84 -20.57 7.07
C ASP A 343 -4.50 -19.60 8.22
N ILE A 344 -4.07 -18.36 7.92
CA ILE A 344 -3.71 -17.34 8.92
C ILE A 344 -4.20 -15.92 8.59
N HIS A 345 -4.37 -15.57 7.33
CA HIS A 345 -4.67 -14.22 6.90
C HIS A 345 -6.18 -13.96 6.82
N PRO A 346 -6.65 -12.79 7.28
CA PRO A 346 -8.07 -12.44 7.20
C PRO A 346 -8.56 -12.16 5.77
N THR A 347 -9.86 -12.34 5.54
CA THR A 347 -10.53 -11.82 4.35
C THR A 347 -10.60 -10.28 4.37
N MET A 348 -10.90 -9.70 3.21
CA MET A 348 -11.11 -8.27 3.00
C MET A 348 -12.24 -7.74 3.90
N ASP A 349 -13.28 -8.53 4.14
CA ASP A 349 -14.39 -8.17 5.03
C ASP A 349 -13.91 -8.05 6.49
N THR A 350 -13.08 -8.99 6.94
CA THR A 350 -12.45 -8.91 8.26
C THR A 350 -11.47 -7.72 8.35
N HIS A 351 -10.67 -7.47 7.30
CA HIS A 351 -9.83 -6.27 7.22
C HIS A 351 -10.64 -4.96 7.26
N THR A 352 -11.79 -4.93 6.58
CA THR A 352 -12.70 -3.77 6.58
C THR A 352 -13.24 -3.52 7.97
N TRP A 353 -13.67 -4.58 8.66
CA TRP A 353 -14.13 -4.48 10.04
C TRP A 353 -13.04 -3.96 10.98
N LEU A 354 -11.81 -4.47 10.86
CA LEU A 354 -10.66 -3.98 11.63
C LEU A 354 -10.37 -2.51 11.36
N ALA A 355 -10.46 -2.07 10.10
CA ALA A 355 -10.29 -0.66 9.74
C ALA A 355 -11.36 0.24 10.38
N VAL A 356 -12.61 -0.23 10.44
CA VAL A 356 -13.70 0.49 11.13
C VAL A 356 -13.41 0.61 12.63
N GLN A 357 -13.04 -0.48 13.30
CA GLN A 357 -12.73 -0.44 14.74
C GLN A 357 -11.53 0.46 15.04
N PHE A 358 -10.49 0.42 14.19
CA PHE A 358 -9.34 1.31 14.31
C PHE A 358 -9.74 2.78 14.13
N LYS A 359 -10.55 3.07 13.10
CA LYS A 359 -11.07 4.41 12.82
C LYS A 359 -11.89 4.96 14.00
N GLU A 360 -12.80 4.16 14.54
CA GLU A 360 -13.63 4.56 15.69
C GLU A 360 -12.78 4.88 16.93
N ALA A 361 -11.75 4.08 17.22
CA ALA A 361 -10.86 4.30 18.35
C ALA A 361 -10.05 5.60 18.22
N TYR A 362 -9.56 5.93 17.02
CA TYR A 362 -8.56 6.99 16.84
C TYR A 362 -9.08 8.29 16.23
N ASN A 363 -10.24 8.31 15.59
CA ASN A 363 -10.84 9.55 15.08
C ASN A 363 -11.29 10.51 16.20
N ALA A 364 -11.48 10.01 17.43
CA ALA A 364 -11.73 10.85 18.60
C ALA A 364 -10.44 11.49 19.17
N ILE A 365 -9.27 10.93 18.84
CA ILE A 365 -7.97 11.33 19.39
C ILE A 365 -7.21 12.22 18.40
N PHE A 366 -7.22 11.85 17.12
CA PHE A 366 -6.52 12.53 16.06
C PHE A 366 -7.45 13.35 15.19
N GLN A 367 -7.07 14.60 14.95
CA GLN A 367 -7.65 15.43 13.90
C GLN A 367 -6.78 15.28 12.65
N PHE A 368 -7.29 14.56 11.66
CA PHE A 368 -6.64 14.46 10.36
C PHE A 368 -6.88 15.75 9.57
N ILE A 369 -5.79 16.30 9.02
CA ILE A 369 -5.79 17.51 8.23
C ILE A 369 -5.13 17.21 6.90
N PRO A 370 -5.70 17.63 5.76
CA PRO A 370 -5.04 17.47 4.47
C PRO A 370 -3.61 18.02 4.51
N PRO A 371 -2.61 17.31 3.96
CA PRO A 371 -1.27 17.85 3.85
C PRO A 371 -1.30 19.16 3.05
N GLU A 372 -0.51 20.15 3.45
CA GLU A 372 -0.47 21.44 2.75
C GLU A 372 -0.06 21.21 1.30
N SER A 373 -0.89 21.69 0.36
CA SER A 373 -0.46 21.78 -1.03
C SER A 373 0.73 22.73 -1.04
N VAL A 374 1.91 22.22 -1.35
CA VAL A 374 3.13 23.03 -1.39
C VAL A 374 2.99 24.04 -2.55
N ARG A 375 2.46 25.23 -2.25
CA ARG A 375 2.42 26.38 -3.19
C ARG A 375 3.75 27.14 -3.20
N LYS A 376 4.76 26.68 -2.47
CA LYS A 376 6.11 27.27 -2.45
C LYS A 376 7.07 26.43 -3.25
N CYS A 377 7.85 27.12 -4.07
CA CYS A 377 9.05 26.69 -4.77
C CYS A 377 10.08 26.03 -3.83
N CYS A 378 9.79 24.83 -3.35
CA CYS A 378 10.76 23.78 -3.21
C CYS A 378 10.33 22.78 -4.26
N LYS A 379 11.15 22.65 -5.31
CA LYS A 379 11.21 21.45 -6.11
C LYS A 379 11.33 20.30 -5.11
N SER A 380 10.22 19.64 -4.73
CA SER A 380 10.31 18.25 -4.36
C SER A 380 11.03 17.63 -5.55
N ALA A 381 12.13 16.96 -5.28
CA ALA A 381 12.94 16.30 -6.30
C ALA A 381 12.18 15.13 -6.97
N GLU A 382 10.84 15.12 -6.93
CA GLU A 382 9.96 14.15 -7.58
C GLU A 382 8.69 14.76 -8.22
N ASP A 383 8.49 16.09 -8.25
CA ASP A 383 7.43 16.73 -9.09
C ASP A 383 7.93 17.89 -9.96
N VAL A 384 9.24 18.02 -10.12
CA VAL A 384 9.81 18.72 -11.28
C VAL A 384 9.68 17.76 -12.44
N THR A 385 8.93 18.11 -13.48
CA THR A 385 9.23 17.58 -14.84
C THR A 385 10.73 17.74 -14.99
N PRO A 386 11.54 16.66 -15.04
CA PRO A 386 12.97 16.77 -14.84
C PRO A 386 13.47 17.88 -15.74
N GLN A 387 14.06 18.93 -15.16
CA GLN A 387 15.11 19.58 -15.90
C GLN A 387 16.18 18.51 -15.97
N PHE A 388 16.19 17.85 -17.14
CA PHE A 388 17.00 16.71 -17.52
C PHE A 388 18.36 16.73 -16.82
N SER A 389 18.46 15.97 -15.74
CA SER A 389 19.71 15.30 -15.44
C SER A 389 19.79 14.15 -16.45
N SER A 390 20.90 14.07 -17.17
CA SER A 390 21.14 13.18 -18.30
C SER A 390 21.26 11.68 -17.93
N ALA A 391 20.74 11.24 -16.78
CA ALA A 391 21.06 9.94 -16.20
C ALA A 391 19.91 8.95 -15.86
N PRO A 392 18.60 9.15 -16.14
CA PRO A 392 17.59 8.12 -15.86
C PRO A 392 17.59 6.96 -16.88
N TYR A 393 18.41 7.05 -17.93
CA TYR A 393 18.50 6.02 -18.97
C TYR A 393 19.93 5.54 -19.24
N ALA A 394 20.85 5.70 -18.28
CA ALA A 394 22.26 5.34 -18.46
C ALA A 394 22.48 3.86 -18.86
N HIS A 395 21.48 3.00 -18.63
CA HIS A 395 21.51 1.58 -18.95
C HIS A 395 20.64 1.17 -20.16
N LEU A 396 19.92 2.11 -20.79
CA LEU A 396 19.13 1.83 -21.99
C LEU A 396 19.93 2.11 -23.27
N PRO A 397 19.66 1.38 -24.36
CA PRO A 397 20.21 1.67 -25.68
C PRO A 397 19.95 3.14 -26.11
N PRO A 398 20.94 3.86 -26.67
CA PRO A 398 20.83 5.29 -26.97
C PRO A 398 19.67 5.67 -27.93
N ASP A 399 19.31 4.76 -28.82
CA ASP A 399 18.18 4.85 -29.74
C ASP A 399 16.82 4.77 -29.01
N VAL A 400 16.67 3.86 -28.05
CA VAL A 400 15.50 3.79 -27.15
C VAL A 400 15.33 5.10 -26.39
N VAL A 401 16.41 5.62 -25.82
CA VAL A 401 16.41 6.90 -25.06
C VAL A 401 15.97 8.07 -25.93
N LYS A 402 16.45 8.12 -27.18
CA LYS A 402 16.09 9.15 -28.14
C LYS A 402 14.58 9.17 -28.42
N ILE A 403 13.97 8.00 -28.57
CA ILE A 403 12.52 7.88 -28.84
C ILE A 403 11.70 8.33 -27.63
N ILE A 404 12.07 7.88 -26.42
CA ILE A 404 11.37 8.28 -25.19
C ILE A 404 11.42 9.82 -25.01
N ASN A 405 12.56 10.44 -25.30
CA ASN A 405 12.72 11.90 -25.22
C ASN A 405 11.87 12.65 -26.25
N ASN A 406 11.63 12.08 -27.43
CA ASN A 406 10.72 12.65 -28.43
C ASN A 406 9.26 12.54 -27.98
N LEU A 407 8.88 11.39 -27.43
CA LEU A 407 7.55 11.11 -26.91
C LEU A 407 7.20 12.04 -25.74
N HIS A 408 8.16 12.29 -24.83
CA HIS A 408 8.02 13.25 -23.73
C HIS A 408 7.81 14.69 -24.21
N ARG A 409 8.59 15.15 -25.21
CA ARG A 409 8.39 16.48 -25.81
C ARG A 409 7.01 16.62 -26.46
N SER A 410 6.54 15.56 -27.11
CA SER A 410 5.19 15.53 -27.69
C SER A 410 4.10 15.60 -26.60
N ALA A 411 4.25 14.86 -25.51
CA ALA A 411 3.30 14.85 -24.40
C ALA A 411 3.12 16.23 -23.76
N ILE A 412 4.22 16.95 -23.49
CA ILE A 412 4.20 18.32 -22.96
C ILE A 412 3.48 19.27 -23.92
N GLY A 413 3.75 19.18 -25.22
CA GLY A 413 3.08 20.01 -26.23
C GLY A 413 1.57 19.78 -26.33
N LEU A 414 1.11 18.55 -26.02
CA LEU A 414 -0.30 18.18 -26.04
C LEU A 414 -1.06 18.71 -24.80
N GLU A 415 -0.43 18.67 -23.64
CA GLU A 415 -0.98 19.16 -22.36
C GLU A 415 -1.16 20.68 -22.34
N GLN A 416 -0.28 21.42 -23.01
CA GLN A 416 -0.39 22.89 -23.12
C GLN A 416 -1.47 23.34 -24.12
N SER A 417 -2.17 22.41 -24.75
CA SER A 417 -3.23 22.72 -25.72
C SER A 417 -4.51 23.21 -25.04
N PHE A 418 -5.18 24.19 -25.64
CA PHE A 418 -6.53 24.59 -25.23
C PHE A 418 -7.61 23.52 -25.50
N CYS A 419 -7.31 22.52 -26.34
CA CYS A 419 -8.25 21.45 -26.69
C CYS A 419 -8.27 20.36 -25.61
N ALA A 420 -9.45 20.09 -25.03
CA ALA A 420 -9.62 19.11 -23.96
C ALA A 420 -9.15 17.69 -24.35
N SER A 421 -9.44 17.24 -25.57
CA SER A 421 -9.02 15.90 -26.05
C SER A 421 -7.50 15.80 -26.29
N ARG A 422 -6.83 16.93 -26.59
CA ARG A 422 -5.36 16.98 -26.69
C ARG A 422 -4.71 16.97 -25.30
N ARG A 423 -5.30 17.66 -24.31
CA ARG A 423 -4.85 17.60 -22.91
C ARG A 423 -4.98 16.21 -22.34
N GLU A 424 -6.13 15.57 -22.52
CA GLU A 424 -6.38 14.18 -22.12
C GLU A 424 -5.34 13.21 -22.71
N ARG A 425 -4.98 13.39 -23.99
CA ARG A 425 -3.91 12.61 -24.62
C ARG A 425 -2.52 12.91 -24.04
N GLY A 426 -2.23 14.18 -23.75
CA GLY A 426 -0.97 14.60 -23.13
C GLY A 426 -0.77 13.97 -21.75
N GLU A 427 -1.83 13.96 -20.92
CA GLU A 427 -1.83 13.32 -19.60
C GLU A 427 -1.59 11.81 -19.69
N LEU A 428 -2.29 11.12 -20.60
CA LEU A 428 -2.11 9.68 -20.78
C LEU A 428 -0.68 9.34 -21.24
N LEU A 429 -0.08 10.14 -22.12
CA LEU A 429 1.31 9.96 -22.56
C LEU A 429 2.32 10.22 -21.44
N LYS A 430 2.05 11.17 -20.54
CA LYS A 430 2.89 11.38 -19.35
C LYS A 430 2.85 10.17 -18.41
N GLN A 431 1.66 9.64 -18.16
CA GLN A 431 1.49 8.42 -17.36
C GLN A 431 2.21 7.23 -17.99
N PHE A 432 2.13 7.08 -19.32
CA PHE A 432 2.87 6.08 -20.08
C PHE A 432 4.39 6.21 -19.89
N ILE A 433 4.96 7.42 -20.00
CA ILE A 433 6.40 7.67 -19.80
C ILE A 433 6.82 7.41 -18.35
N PHE A 434 6.02 7.84 -17.38
CA PHE A 434 6.30 7.60 -15.97
C PHE A 434 6.38 6.10 -15.67
N ASN A 435 5.41 5.33 -16.16
CA ASN A 435 5.40 3.88 -15.97
C ASN A 435 6.55 3.16 -16.70
N LEU A 436 7.00 3.66 -17.86
CA LEU A 436 8.24 3.20 -18.51
C LEU A 436 9.47 3.42 -17.63
N GLN A 437 9.55 4.58 -16.96
CA GLN A 437 10.66 4.90 -16.06
C GLN A 437 10.67 4.03 -14.80
N CYS A 438 9.51 3.55 -14.35
CA CYS A 438 9.42 2.62 -13.22
C CYS A 438 10.00 1.23 -13.52
N GLN A 439 10.23 0.86 -14.79
CA GLN A 439 10.80 -0.45 -15.17
C GLN A 439 12.34 -0.50 -15.07
N SER A 440 12.98 0.54 -14.52
CA SER A 440 14.42 0.57 -14.17
C SER A 440 15.41 0.18 -15.28
N GLY A 441 15.01 0.29 -16.55
CA GLY A 441 15.85 -0.01 -17.71
C GLY A 441 15.82 -1.47 -18.19
N ASN A 442 14.94 -2.33 -17.65
CA ASN A 442 14.77 -3.70 -18.12
C ASN A 442 13.97 -3.72 -19.46
N LEU A 443 14.61 -4.10 -20.57
CA LEU A 443 13.97 -4.11 -21.88
C LEU A 443 12.79 -5.10 -21.99
N GLN A 444 12.83 -6.23 -21.27
CA GLN A 444 11.75 -7.24 -21.30
C GLN A 444 10.49 -6.70 -20.63
N GLU A 445 10.65 -6.06 -19.46
CA GLU A 445 9.54 -5.40 -18.74
C GLU A 445 9.00 -4.21 -19.53
N ILE A 446 9.88 -3.44 -20.19
CA ILE A 446 9.48 -2.34 -21.08
C ILE A 446 8.65 -2.87 -22.27
N ASP A 447 9.06 -3.95 -22.92
CA ASP A 447 8.29 -4.57 -24.02
C ASP A 447 6.92 -5.07 -23.54
N ALA A 448 6.88 -5.80 -22.41
CA ALA A 448 5.63 -6.28 -21.82
C ALA A 448 4.68 -5.13 -21.47
N PHE A 449 5.21 -4.04 -20.91
CA PHE A 449 4.44 -2.84 -20.61
C PHE A 449 3.88 -2.17 -21.87
N ILE A 450 4.70 -1.98 -22.92
CA ILE A 450 4.26 -1.38 -24.18
C ILE A 450 3.16 -2.22 -24.83
N LYS A 451 3.30 -3.56 -24.82
CA LYS A 451 2.27 -4.49 -25.31
C LYS A 451 0.95 -4.35 -24.55
N ARG A 452 1.01 -4.35 -23.21
CA ARG A 452 -0.20 -4.16 -22.38
C ARG A 452 -0.87 -2.81 -22.64
N PHE A 453 -0.08 -1.74 -22.74
CA PHE A 453 -0.60 -0.40 -23.03
C PHE A 453 -1.28 -0.31 -24.40
N THR A 454 -0.69 -0.94 -25.41
CA THR A 454 -1.22 -0.92 -26.80
C THR A 454 -2.38 -1.89 -27.02
N GLN A 455 -2.57 -2.89 -26.16
CA GLN A 455 -3.73 -3.79 -26.18
C GLN A 455 -4.97 -3.18 -25.49
N ASP A 456 -4.80 -2.17 -24.64
CA ASP A 456 -5.91 -1.48 -23.99
C ASP A 456 -6.68 -0.59 -24.99
N ALA A 457 -7.95 -0.94 -25.21
CA ALA A 457 -8.80 -0.30 -26.20
C ALA A 457 -9.11 1.18 -25.87
N GLU A 458 -9.24 1.53 -24.60
CA GLU A 458 -9.52 2.92 -24.19
C GLU A 458 -8.26 3.79 -24.29
N ASN A 459 -7.09 3.25 -23.92
CA ASN A 459 -5.81 3.92 -24.13
C ASN A 459 -5.60 4.21 -25.61
N MET A 460 -5.75 3.21 -26.48
CA MET A 460 -5.53 3.38 -27.91
C MET A 460 -6.56 4.28 -28.58
N LYS A 461 -7.80 4.29 -28.09
CA LYS A 461 -8.83 5.24 -28.53
C LYS A 461 -8.46 6.68 -28.19
N ILE A 462 -7.88 6.95 -27.03
CA ILE A 462 -7.40 8.29 -26.64
C ILE A 462 -6.18 8.70 -27.47
N ILE A 463 -5.22 7.78 -27.67
CA ILE A 463 -3.99 8.00 -28.44
C ILE A 463 -4.29 8.29 -29.92
N LYS A 464 -5.13 7.47 -30.56
CA LYS A 464 -5.46 7.52 -32.01
C LYS A 464 -6.49 8.59 -32.38
N ARG A 465 -7.05 9.32 -31.41
CA ARG A 465 -8.14 10.26 -31.67
C ARG A 465 -7.67 11.43 -32.56
N ASN A 466 -8.12 11.54 -33.80
CA ASN A 466 -7.68 12.66 -34.65
C ASN A 466 -8.26 14.01 -34.19
N SER A 467 -7.42 15.05 -34.22
CA SER A 467 -7.80 16.44 -33.93
C SER A 467 -8.01 17.20 -35.24
N LEU A 468 -8.98 16.76 -36.06
CA LEU A 468 -9.17 17.22 -37.46
C LEU A 468 -9.13 18.75 -37.64
N LEU A 469 -9.70 19.50 -36.68
CA LEU A 469 -9.70 20.97 -36.69
C LEU A 469 -8.33 21.60 -36.43
N PHE A 470 -7.50 21.00 -35.58
CA PHE A 470 -6.17 21.55 -35.24
C PHE A 470 -5.14 21.23 -36.32
N ASP A 471 -5.19 20.01 -36.88
CA ASP A 471 -4.25 19.56 -37.91
C ASP A 471 -4.47 20.29 -39.25
N PHE A 472 -5.71 20.74 -39.53
CA PHE A 472 -6.04 21.56 -40.70
C PHE A 472 -5.43 22.98 -40.64
N PHE A 473 -5.39 23.63 -39.47
CA PHE A 473 -4.88 25.00 -39.32
C PHE A 473 -3.38 25.10 -39.03
N ALA A 474 -2.72 24.00 -38.64
CA ALA A 474 -1.33 24.04 -38.18
C ALA A 474 -0.26 23.90 -39.29
N CYS A 475 -0.60 23.51 -40.52
CA CYS A 475 0.33 23.34 -41.66
C CYS A 475 1.70 22.73 -41.31
N LYS A 476 1.73 21.75 -40.40
CA LYS A 476 2.94 21.02 -39.98
C LYS A 476 2.75 19.53 -40.26
N LYS A 477 3.82 18.84 -40.69
CA LYS A 477 3.88 17.37 -40.63
C LYS A 477 3.83 16.97 -39.15
N THR A 478 2.66 16.57 -38.67
CA THR A 478 2.47 16.07 -37.30
C THR A 478 2.82 14.59 -37.29
N ILE A 479 3.88 14.21 -36.57
CA ILE A 479 4.13 12.79 -36.24
C ILE A 479 3.17 12.43 -35.11
N TYR A 480 2.40 11.35 -35.27
CA TYR A 480 1.37 11.01 -34.30
C TYR A 480 1.99 10.30 -33.08
N PRO A 481 1.44 10.47 -31.87
CA PRO A 481 1.94 9.78 -30.69
C PRO A 481 1.96 8.25 -30.80
N GLU A 482 1.04 7.66 -31.58
CA GLU A 482 1.07 6.23 -31.91
C GLU A 482 2.31 5.81 -32.69
N ASP A 483 2.84 6.67 -33.57
CA ASP A 483 4.04 6.39 -34.35
C ASP A 483 5.25 6.24 -33.42
N TYR A 484 5.38 7.12 -32.42
CA TYR A 484 6.44 7.02 -31.42
C TYR A 484 6.32 5.78 -30.53
N ILE A 485 5.10 5.36 -30.17
CA ILE A 485 4.88 4.16 -29.35
C ILE A 485 5.23 2.90 -30.16
N ASN A 486 4.83 2.85 -31.44
CA ASN A 486 5.15 1.75 -32.33
C ASN A 486 6.65 1.69 -32.63
N GLU A 487 7.30 2.84 -32.85
CA GLU A 487 8.74 2.94 -33.04
C GLU A 487 9.50 2.49 -31.78
N LEU A 488 9.04 2.90 -30.59
CA LEU A 488 9.62 2.47 -29.32
C LEU A 488 9.50 0.95 -29.13
N SER A 489 8.33 0.37 -29.40
CA SER A 489 8.12 -1.07 -29.33
C SER A 489 9.09 -1.82 -30.24
N ARG A 490 9.21 -1.39 -31.50
CA ARG A 490 10.12 -2.01 -32.48
C ARG A 490 11.58 -1.97 -32.01
N VAL A 491 12.07 -0.80 -31.59
CA VAL A 491 13.47 -0.61 -31.22
C VAL A 491 13.82 -1.34 -29.91
N VAL A 492 12.87 -1.45 -28.98
CA VAL A 492 13.05 -2.29 -27.77
C VAL A 492 13.21 -3.76 -28.15
N ILE A 493 12.35 -4.28 -29.05
CA ILE A 493 12.42 -5.67 -29.53
C ILE A 493 13.74 -5.95 -30.29
N GLU A 494 14.17 -5.02 -31.15
CA GLU A 494 15.45 -5.12 -31.88
C GLU A 494 16.62 -5.22 -30.88
N ASN A 495 16.67 -4.36 -29.87
CA ASN A 495 17.72 -4.39 -28.84
C ASN A 495 17.67 -5.63 -27.93
N MET A 496 16.48 -6.18 -27.65
CA MET A 496 16.34 -7.47 -26.95
C MET A 496 16.89 -8.64 -27.77
N SER A 497 16.70 -8.61 -29.10
CA SER A 497 17.14 -9.66 -30.02
C SER A 497 18.67 -9.66 -30.19
N HIS A 498 19.32 -8.50 -30.05
CA HIS A 498 20.78 -8.36 -30.12
C HIS A 498 21.51 -8.78 -28.83
N MET A 499 20.79 -8.98 -27.70
CA MET A 499 21.37 -9.43 -26.43
C MET A 499 21.25 -10.94 -26.18
N GLN A 500 20.60 -11.69 -27.07
CA GLN A 500 20.71 -13.15 -27.10
C GLN A 500 21.98 -13.55 -27.87
N PRO A 501 22.90 -14.35 -27.29
CA PRO A 501 24.03 -14.86 -28.06
C PRO A 501 23.51 -15.72 -29.21
N ALA A 502 24.07 -15.51 -30.41
CA ALA A 502 23.96 -16.52 -31.47
C ALA A 502 24.51 -17.85 -30.90
N ILE A 503 23.69 -18.89 -31.02
CA ILE A 503 23.90 -20.24 -30.51
C ILE A 503 25.30 -20.77 -30.80
#